data_AF-A0A3A5JXQ3-F1
#
_entry.id   AF-A0A3A5JXQ3-F1
#
_cell.length_a   1.000
_cell.length_b   1.000
_cell.length_c   1.000
_cell.angle_alpha   90.00
_cell.angle_beta   90.00
_cell.angle_gamma   90.00
#
_symmetry.space_group_name_H-M   'P 1'
#
loop_
_entity.id
_entity.type
_entity.pdbx_description
1 polymer ?
#
loop_
_entity_poly.entity_id
_entity_poly.type
_entity_poly.pdbx_seq_one_letter_code
_entity_poly.pdbx_strand_id
1 'polypeptide(L)'
;MTIEMILGAIGLAVAAIAGAFGIGHSRGTSKAEAAADKQRTEENAAAVEAVSNRRVEATKGASDVQQAVNHMPDDDVDRELRENFTRKT
;
A
#
# COMPACT_ATOMS: atom_id res chain seq x y z
N MET A 1 -11.55 -63.27 2.26
CA MET A 1 -10.58 -62.20 2.58
C MET A 1 -10.30 -62.24 4.07
N THR A 2 -9.04 -62.21 4.48
CA THR A 2 -8.66 -62.17 5.91
C THR A 2 -8.91 -60.77 6.47
N ILE A 3 -9.15 -60.67 7.79
CA ILE A 3 -9.48 -59.40 8.46
C ILE A 3 -8.36 -58.35 8.29
N GLU A 4 -7.11 -58.81 8.21
CA GLU A 4 -5.93 -57.97 8.01
C GLU A 4 -5.91 -57.29 6.64
N MET A 5 -6.37 -57.98 5.58
CA MET A 5 -6.48 -57.35 4.26
C MET A 5 -7.56 -56.27 4.22
N ILE A 6 -8.62 -56.43 5.00
CA ILE A 6 -9.69 -55.43 5.12
C ILE A 6 -9.18 -54.20 5.87
N LEU A 7 -8.48 -54.40 7.00
CA LEU A 7 -7.87 -53.31 7.77
C LEU A 7 -6.79 -52.58 6.99
N GLY A 8 -5.97 -53.31 6.22
CA GLY A 8 -4.96 -52.73 5.33
C GLY A 8 -5.58 -51.85 4.24
N ALA A 9 -6.68 -52.31 3.62
CA ALA A 9 -7.39 -51.53 2.61
C ALA A 9 -8.02 -50.25 3.19
N ILE A 10 -8.59 -50.32 4.39
CA ILE A 10 -9.15 -49.14 5.09
C ILE A 10 -8.04 -48.15 5.43
N GLY A 11 -6.90 -48.62 5.96
CA GLY A 11 -5.75 -47.77 6.28
C GLY A 11 -5.19 -47.04 5.05
N LEU A 12 -5.08 -47.74 3.92
CA LEU A 12 -4.64 -47.17 2.65
C LEU A 12 -5.58 -46.05 2.18
N ALA A 13 -6.90 -46.26 2.28
CA ALA A 13 -7.90 -45.28 1.87
C ALA A 13 -7.83 -43.98 2.71
N VAL A 14 -7.66 -44.12 4.03
CA VAL A 14 -7.53 -42.95 4.93
C VAL A 14 -6.24 -42.17 4.65
N ALA A 15 -5.12 -42.87 4.44
CA ALA A 15 -3.84 -42.24 4.12
C ALA A 15 -3.90 -41.46 2.80
N ALA A 16 -4.58 -42.00 1.78
CA ALA A 16 -4.78 -41.32 0.50
C ALA A 16 -5.59 -40.03 0.64
N ILE A 17 -6.67 -40.05 1.44
CA ILE A 17 -7.51 -38.86 1.70
C ILE A 17 -6.71 -37.80 2.46
N ALA A 18 -5.96 -38.19 3.50
CA ALA A 18 -5.13 -37.26 4.27
C ALA A 18 -4.00 -36.64 3.42
N GLY A 19 -3.37 -37.43 2.54
CA GLY A 19 -2.35 -36.93 1.61
C GLY A 19 -2.92 -35.91 0.62
N ALA A 20 -4.12 -36.16 0.09
CA ALA A 20 -4.80 -35.23 -0.82
C ALA A 20 -5.18 -33.90 -0.13
N PHE A 21 -5.68 -33.96 1.11
CA PHE A 21 -6.02 -32.76 1.89
C PHE A 21 -4.79 -31.96 2.33
N GLY A 22 -3.69 -32.62 2.73
CA GLY A 22 -2.45 -31.93 3.11
C GLY A 22 -1.78 -31.19 1.94
N ILE A 23 -1.82 -31.76 0.74
CA ILE A 23 -1.28 -31.13 -0.48
C ILE A 23 -2.22 -30.01 -0.98
N GLY A 24 -3.54 -30.18 -0.84
CA GLY A 24 -4.53 -29.18 -1.21
C GLY A 24 -4.46 -27.92 -0.33
N HIS A 25 -4.33 -28.10 1.00
CA HIS A 25 -4.30 -26.98 1.94
C HIS A 25 -3.01 -26.14 1.83
N SER A 26 -1.85 -26.78 1.64
CA SER A 26 -0.56 -26.09 1.44
C SER A 26 -0.53 -25.24 0.17
N ARG A 27 -1.22 -25.66 -0.90
CA ARG A 27 -1.36 -24.85 -2.12
C ARG A 27 -2.36 -23.70 -1.98
N GLY A 28 -3.41 -23.87 -1.18
CA GLY A 28 -4.44 -22.84 -0.94
C GLY A 28 -3.90 -21.66 -0.12
N THR A 29 -3.20 -21.93 0.98
CA THR A 29 -2.62 -20.89 1.84
C THR A 29 -1.48 -20.14 1.14
N SER A 30 -0.61 -20.86 0.43
CA SER A 30 0.53 -20.26 -0.28
C SER A 30 0.11 -19.31 -1.42
N LYS A 31 -1.03 -19.58 -2.07
CA LYS A 31 -1.58 -18.68 -3.11
C LYS A 31 -2.28 -17.46 -2.51
N ALA A 32 -2.87 -17.59 -1.32
CA ALA A 32 -3.49 -16.48 -0.60
C ALA A 32 -2.45 -15.53 0.01
N GLU A 33 -1.35 -16.05 0.57
CA GLU A 33 -0.22 -15.24 1.04
C GLU A 33 0.44 -14.48 -0.11
N ALA A 34 0.70 -15.14 -1.23
CA ALA A 34 1.31 -14.48 -2.39
C ALA A 34 0.44 -13.37 -2.98
N ALA A 35 -0.88 -13.52 -2.95
CA ALA A 35 -1.81 -12.49 -3.41
C ALA A 35 -1.87 -11.30 -2.42
N ALA A 36 -1.84 -11.57 -1.11
CA ALA A 36 -1.85 -10.53 -0.08
C ALA A 36 -0.56 -9.69 -0.07
N ASP A 37 0.60 -10.33 -0.23
CA ASP A 37 1.87 -9.60 -0.35
C ASP A 37 1.93 -8.76 -1.63
N LYS A 38 1.47 -9.30 -2.76
CA LYS A 38 1.41 -8.54 -4.01
C LYS A 38 0.53 -7.30 -3.86
N GLN A 39 -0.66 -7.44 -3.26
CA GLN A 39 -1.58 -6.32 -3.04
C GLN A 39 -0.97 -5.26 -2.12
N ARG A 40 -0.29 -5.64 -1.03
CA ARG A 40 0.42 -4.69 -0.16
C ARG A 40 1.56 -3.98 -0.87
N THR A 41 2.31 -4.66 -1.72
CA THR A 41 3.38 -4.00 -2.49
C THR A 41 2.85 -3.01 -3.52
N GLU A 42 1.74 -3.33 -4.19
CA GLU A 42 1.09 -2.45 -5.16
C GLU A 42 0.46 -1.22 -4.47
N GLU A 43 -0.20 -1.40 -3.32
CA GLU A 43 -0.76 -0.29 -2.52
C GLU A 43 0.35 0.61 -1.95
N ASN A 44 1.45 0.03 -1.46
CA ASN A 44 2.59 0.81 -0.97
C ASN A 44 3.27 1.60 -2.10
N ALA A 45 3.38 1.05 -3.31
CA ALA A 45 3.93 1.76 -4.44
C ALA A 45 3.08 2.99 -4.82
N ALA A 46 1.75 2.83 -4.88
CA ALA A 46 0.82 3.92 -5.14
C ALA A 46 0.85 4.99 -4.03
N ALA A 47 0.95 4.57 -2.77
CA ALA A 47 1.06 5.50 -1.64
C ALA A 47 2.39 6.29 -1.66
N VAL A 48 3.50 5.64 -2.01
CA VAL A 48 4.81 6.29 -2.14
C VAL A 48 4.82 7.28 -3.30
N GLU A 49 4.21 6.96 -4.44
CA GLU A 49 4.07 7.87 -5.58
C GLU A 49 3.22 9.10 -5.22
N ALA A 50 2.08 8.89 -4.55
CA ALA A 50 1.21 9.98 -4.11
C ALA A 50 1.91 10.91 -3.10
N VAL A 51 2.67 10.35 -2.16
CA VAL A 51 3.46 11.14 -1.20
C VAL A 51 4.59 11.89 -1.90
N SER A 52 5.24 11.28 -2.90
CA SER A 52 6.29 11.93 -3.69
C SER A 52 5.75 13.12 -4.48
N ASN A 53 4.67 12.92 -5.25
CA ASN A 53 4.03 14.00 -6.01
C ASN A 53 3.53 15.13 -5.09
N ARG A 54 2.93 14.78 -3.94
CA ARG A 54 2.48 15.78 -2.96
C ARG A 54 3.64 16.58 -2.35
N ARG A 55 4.79 15.95 -2.11
CA ARG A 55 5.99 16.67 -1.64
C ARG A 55 6.55 17.59 -2.71
N VAL A 56 6.59 17.14 -3.97
CA VAL A 56 7.07 17.97 -5.10
C VAL A 56 6.18 19.19 -5.31
N GLU A 57 4.85 19.04 -5.28
CA GLU A 57 3.91 20.18 -5.38
C GLU A 57 4.07 21.15 -4.22
N ALA A 58 4.18 20.66 -2.98
CA ALA A 58 4.36 21.52 -1.82
C ALA A 58 5.70 22.29 -1.86
N THR A 59 6.79 21.64 -2.30
CA THR A 59 8.10 22.29 -2.45
C THR A 59 8.13 23.30 -3.59
N LYS A 60 7.45 23.01 -4.71
CA LYS A 60 7.30 23.97 -5.82
C LYS A 60 6.48 25.18 -5.39
N GLY A 61 5.30 24.97 -4.80
CA GLY A 61 4.45 26.06 -4.31
C GLY A 61 5.17 26.95 -3.28
N ALA A 62 5.94 26.36 -2.37
CA ALA A 62 6.74 27.13 -1.42
C ALA A 62 7.89 27.91 -2.08
N SER A 63 8.51 27.37 -3.13
CA SER A 63 9.55 28.08 -3.89
C SER A 63 8.97 29.21 -4.72
N ASP A 64 7.82 29.01 -5.36
CA ASP A 64 7.14 30.02 -6.15
C ASP A 64 6.69 31.21 -5.28
N VAL A 65 6.16 30.92 -4.08
CA VAL A 65 5.82 31.96 -3.10
C VAL A 65 7.07 32.72 -2.65
N GLN A 66 8.17 32.03 -2.33
CA GLN A 66 9.42 32.70 -1.95
C GLN A 66 10.01 33.53 -3.10
N GLN A 67 9.93 33.04 -4.34
CA GLN A 67 10.44 33.76 -5.50
C GLN A 67 9.59 35.00 -5.79
N ALA A 68 8.27 34.92 -5.66
CA ALA A 68 7.36 36.05 -5.79
C ALA A 68 7.66 37.14 -4.75
N VAL A 69 7.89 36.74 -3.49
CA VAL A 69 8.26 37.68 -2.41
C VAL A 69 9.64 38.30 -2.66
N ASN A 70 10.64 37.50 -3.05
CA ASN A 70 12.00 38.01 -3.29
C ASN A 70 12.12 38.94 -4.51
N HIS A 71 11.18 38.86 -5.46
CA HIS A 71 11.16 39.72 -6.64
C HIS A 71 10.28 40.97 -6.46
N MET A 72 9.60 41.09 -5.32
CA MET A 72 8.73 42.22 -5.02
C MET A 72 9.55 43.33 -4.33
N PRO A 73 9.50 44.58 -4.81
CA PRO A 73 10.11 45.73 -4.12
C PRO A 73 9.53 45.87 -2.70
N ASP A 74 10.34 46.25 -1.71
CA ASP A 74 9.89 46.41 -0.31
C ASP A 74 8.65 47.31 -0.18
N ASP A 75 8.57 48.39 -0.96
CA ASP A 75 7.42 49.31 -1.00
C ASP A 75 6.13 48.66 -1.54
N ASP A 76 6.24 47.67 -2.42
CA ASP A 76 5.09 46.94 -2.98
C ASP A 76 4.60 45.86 -2.00
N VAL A 77 5.50 45.21 -1.27
CA VAL A 77 5.15 44.25 -0.20
C VAL A 77 4.37 44.95 0.91
N ASP A 78 4.83 46.13 1.34
CA ASP A 78 4.16 46.91 2.39
C ASP A 78 2.79 47.44 1.92
N ARG A 79 2.65 47.77 0.63
CA ARG A 79 1.36 48.15 0.03
C ARG A 79 0.38 46.98 -0.03
N GLU A 80 0.81 45.81 -0.49
CA GLU A 80 0.01 44.57 -0.53
C GLU A 80 -0.43 44.13 0.88
N LEU A 81 0.48 44.15 1.85
CA LEU A 81 0.18 43.86 3.26
C LEU A 81 -0.75 44.89 3.90
N ARG A 82 -0.90 46.08 3.33
CA ARG A 82 -1.81 47.11 3.83
C ARG A 82 -3.19 47.05 3.17
N GLU A 83 -3.26 46.67 1.90
CA GLU A 83 -4.50 46.63 1.12
C GLU A 83 -5.24 45.29 1.24
N ASN A 84 -4.54 44.16 1.30
CA ASN A 84 -5.13 42.82 1.28
C ASN A 84 -5.13 42.09 2.64
N PHE A 85 -4.58 42.70 3.70
CA PHE A 85 -4.53 42.07 5.01
C PHE A 85 -5.90 42.02 5.68
N THR A 86 -6.60 40.92 5.42
CA THR A 86 -7.86 40.59 6.08
C THR A 86 -7.54 39.93 7.42
N ARG A 87 -7.36 40.75 8.45
CA ARG A 87 -7.38 40.26 9.84
C ARG A 87 -8.80 39.77 10.14
N LYS A 88 -9.06 38.47 9.97
CA LYS A 88 -10.27 37.85 10.53
C LYS A 88 -10.12 37.80 12.05
N THR A 89 -10.80 38.71 12.74
CA THR A 89 -11.22 38.53 14.14
C THR A 89 -12.24 37.42 14.26
#